data_AF-A0A944S708-F1
#
_entry.id   AF-A0A944S708-F1
#
_cell.length_a   1.000
_cell.length_b   1.000
_cell.length_c   1.000
_cell.angle_alpha   90.00
_cell.angle_beta   90.00
_cell.angle_gamma   90.00
#
_symmetry.space_group_name_H-M   'P 1'
#
loop_
_entity.id
_entity.type
_entity.pdbx_description
1 polymer ?
#
loop_
_entity_poly.entity_id
_entity_poly.type
_entity_poly.pdbx_seq_one_letter_code
_entity_poly.pdbx_strand_id
1 'polypeptide(L)'
;MKQSYSTFFMFILLIVSLVVTVLGFAALGFTHPLPWVALVALVVIIYKSMQSIDSEYIDWVDQYNVGIKLIDGDHKKLVGLLNQVINAAHHYMGDDYVKSIIKELIDYTKYHFEREEELMKDNGYPDLVNHQKQHSVMVNQIEEFSSKMDNSGCEEKVCMEIYQYLRQWLLNHITHTDKELGKYLISKGVK
;
A
#
# COMPACT_ATOMS: atom_id res chain seq x y z
N MET A 1 -12.50 -11.64 3.06
CA MET A 1 -13.10 -12.38 4.20
C MET A 1 -12.07 -13.18 5.03
N LYS A 2 -10.78 -13.25 4.71
CA LYS A 2 -9.78 -13.93 5.58
C LYS A 2 -8.93 -12.97 6.43
N GLN A 3 -8.67 -11.75 5.95
CA GLN A 3 -7.77 -10.79 6.61
C GLN A 3 -8.41 -10.10 7.84
N SER A 4 -9.67 -9.69 7.75
CA SER A 4 -10.42 -9.10 8.90
C SER A 4 -10.63 -10.08 10.08
N TYR A 5 -10.75 -11.39 9.82
CA TYR A 5 -10.75 -12.39 10.90
C TYR A 5 -9.38 -12.52 11.54
N SER A 6 -8.29 -12.24 10.81
CA SER A 6 -6.93 -12.35 11.33
C SER A 6 -6.61 -11.25 12.34
N THR A 7 -6.94 -9.99 12.04
CA THR A 7 -6.71 -8.85 12.94
C THR A 7 -7.59 -8.92 14.19
N PHE A 8 -8.89 -9.21 14.02
CA PHE A 8 -9.81 -9.40 15.15
C PHE A 8 -9.40 -10.58 16.04
N PHE A 9 -9.01 -11.71 15.45
CA PHE A 9 -8.51 -12.87 16.18
C PHE A 9 -7.20 -12.57 16.91
N MET A 10 -6.27 -11.84 16.29
CA MET A 10 -5.04 -11.39 16.97
C MET A 10 -5.35 -10.46 18.14
N PHE A 11 -6.36 -9.59 18.03
CA PHE A 11 -6.77 -8.71 19.13
C PHE A 11 -7.35 -9.51 20.31
N ILE A 12 -8.19 -10.52 20.03
CA ILE A 12 -8.69 -11.45 21.05
C ILE A 12 -7.52 -12.18 21.72
N LEU A 13 -6.57 -12.71 20.93
CA LEU A 13 -5.40 -13.40 21.47
C LEU A 13 -4.55 -12.47 22.36
N LEU A 14 -4.40 -11.22 21.98
CA LEU A 14 -3.65 -10.21 22.73
C LEU A 14 -4.32 -9.92 24.07
N ILE A 15 -5.64 -9.70 24.09
CA ILE A 15 -6.42 -9.50 25.32
C ILE A 15 -6.34 -10.75 26.22
N VAL A 16 -6.57 -11.94 25.65
CA VAL A 16 -6.52 -13.20 26.41
C VAL A 16 -5.13 -13.43 27.00
N SER A 17 -4.07 -13.24 26.22
CA SER A 17 -2.69 -13.40 26.65
C SER A 17 -2.31 -12.39 27.74
N LEU A 18 -2.78 -11.14 27.63
CA LEU A 18 -2.61 -10.11 28.67
C LEU A 18 -3.32 -10.50 29.97
N VAL A 19 -4.59 -10.92 29.89
CA VAL A 19 -5.38 -11.33 31.06
C VAL A 19 -4.77 -12.54 31.77
N VAL A 20 -4.35 -13.57 31.01
CA VAL A 20 -3.69 -14.76 31.58
C VAL A 20 -2.37 -14.39 32.25
N THR A 21 -1.61 -13.45 31.68
CA THR A 21 -0.36 -12.96 32.27
C THR A 21 -0.63 -12.25 33.61
N VAL A 22 -1.55 -11.27 33.61
CA VAL A 22 -1.88 -10.47 34.81
C VAL A 22 -2.47 -11.33 35.92
N LEU A 23 -3.49 -12.13 35.63
CA LEU A 23 -4.13 -13.02 36.60
C LEU A 23 -3.19 -14.13 37.05
N GLY A 24 -2.37 -14.65 36.13
CA GLY A 24 -1.40 -15.68 36.43
C GLY A 24 -0.36 -15.20 37.46
N PHE A 25 0.21 -14.01 37.29
CA PHE A 25 1.13 -13.46 38.29
C PHE A 25 0.41 -13.17 39.62
N ALA A 26 -0.82 -12.66 39.58
CA ALA A 26 -1.61 -12.35 40.77
C ALA A 26 -2.00 -13.61 41.58
N ALA A 27 -2.34 -14.72 40.91
CA ALA A 27 -2.84 -15.93 41.55
C ALA A 27 -1.75 -16.98 41.83
N LEU A 28 -0.75 -17.11 40.95
CA LEU A 28 0.26 -18.18 41.00
C LEU A 28 1.64 -17.68 41.42
N GLY A 29 1.86 -16.36 41.45
CA GLY A 29 3.14 -15.75 41.79
C GLY A 29 4.22 -15.89 40.69
N PHE A 30 5.36 -15.23 40.90
CA PHE A 30 6.42 -15.09 39.91
C PHE A 30 7.26 -16.35 39.66
N THR A 31 7.17 -17.35 40.54
CA THR A 31 7.91 -18.61 40.41
C THR A 31 7.19 -19.63 39.53
N HIS A 32 5.90 -19.43 39.26
CA HIS A 32 5.14 -20.31 38.39
C HIS A 32 5.48 -20.02 36.91
N PRO A 33 5.65 -21.03 36.04
CA PRO A 33 6.08 -20.82 34.65
C PRO A 33 4.97 -20.28 33.72
N LEU A 34 3.69 -20.57 34.01
CA LEU A 34 2.58 -20.18 33.13
C LEU A 34 2.48 -18.67 32.81
N PRO A 35 2.57 -17.75 33.79
CA PRO A 35 2.51 -16.30 33.51
C PRO A 35 3.68 -15.83 32.62
N TRP A 36 4.87 -16.43 32.78
CA TRP A 36 6.03 -16.15 31.93
C TRP A 36 5.83 -16.65 30.49
N VAL A 37 5.29 -17.85 30.31
CA VAL A 37 4.96 -18.38 28.98
C VAL A 37 3.92 -17.50 28.29
N ALA A 38 2.90 -17.06 29.03
CA ALA A 38 1.89 -16.14 28.51
C ALA A 38 2.48 -14.77 28.13
N LEU A 39 3.42 -14.25 28.92
CA LEU A 39 4.14 -13.01 28.62
C LEU A 39 4.98 -13.12 27.34
N VAL A 40 5.70 -14.22 27.14
CA VAL A 40 6.47 -14.46 25.91
C VAL A 40 5.53 -14.55 24.70
N ALA A 41 4.41 -15.27 24.83
CA ALA A 41 3.40 -15.34 23.78
C ALA A 41 2.83 -13.95 23.44
N LEU A 42 2.56 -13.11 24.45
CA LEU A 42 2.10 -11.73 24.28
C LEU A 42 3.10 -10.92 23.47
N VAL A 43 4.39 -10.98 23.82
CA VAL A 43 5.46 -10.27 23.09
C VAL A 43 5.55 -10.75 21.64
N VAL A 44 5.45 -12.06 21.38
CA VAL A 44 5.46 -12.60 20.02
C VAL A 44 4.25 -12.15 19.21
N ILE A 45 3.06 -12.11 19.82
CA ILE A 45 1.83 -11.62 19.16
C ILE A 45 1.98 -10.13 18.82
N ILE A 46 2.45 -9.30 19.76
CA ILE A 46 2.71 -7.87 19.54
C ILE A 46 3.72 -7.68 18.40
N TYR A 47 4.85 -8.40 18.44
CA TYR A 47 5.88 -8.33 17.41
C TYR A 47 5.34 -8.68 16.01
N LYS A 48 4.56 -9.77 15.89
CA LYS A 48 3.96 -10.17 14.62
C LYS A 48 2.93 -9.13 14.12
N SER A 49 2.12 -8.58 15.01
CA SER A 49 1.17 -7.52 14.66
C SER A 49 1.87 -6.26 14.17
N MET A 50 2.94 -5.83 14.83
CA MET A 50 3.76 -4.70 14.38
C MET A 50 4.40 -4.98 13.02
N GLN A 51 4.99 -6.16 12.84
CA GLN A 51 5.60 -6.57 11.57
C GLN A 51 4.60 -6.59 10.40
N SER A 52 3.35 -7.04 10.64
CA SER A 52 2.33 -7.04 9.60
C SER A 52 1.99 -5.63 9.13
N ILE A 53 1.91 -4.66 10.05
CA ILE A 53 1.61 -3.26 9.74
C ILE A 53 2.76 -2.63 8.94
N ASP A 54 4.01 -2.85 9.37
CA ASP A 54 5.19 -2.30 8.69
C ASP A 54 5.35 -2.86 7.27
N SER A 55 5.00 -4.14 7.05
CA SER A 55 5.12 -4.78 5.73
C SER A 55 4.17 -4.21 4.67
N GLU A 56 3.13 -3.50 5.08
CA GLU A 56 2.16 -2.93 4.16
C GLU A 56 2.67 -1.62 3.56
N TYR A 57 3.38 -0.79 4.31
CA TYR A 57 3.98 0.45 3.82
C TYR A 57 5.00 0.18 2.71
N ILE A 58 5.13 1.16 1.80
CA ILE A 58 6.10 1.13 0.72
C ILE A 58 7.23 2.09 1.08
N ASP A 59 8.40 1.54 1.38
CA ASP A 59 9.63 2.31 1.47
C ASP A 59 10.21 2.53 0.07
N TRP A 60 10.49 3.79 -0.28
CA TRP A 60 11.17 4.07 -1.54
C TRP A 60 12.60 3.55 -1.50
N VAL A 61 12.95 2.71 -2.47
CA VAL A 61 14.29 2.16 -2.64
C VAL A 61 14.80 2.42 -4.06
N ASP A 62 16.12 2.45 -4.23
CA ASP A 62 16.74 2.88 -5.49
C ASP A 62 16.35 2.05 -6.71
N GLN A 63 15.90 0.80 -6.50
CA GLN A 63 15.39 -0.05 -7.58
C GLN A 63 14.13 0.49 -8.26
N TYR A 64 13.41 1.42 -7.63
CA TYR A 64 12.24 2.08 -8.21
C TYR A 64 12.58 3.31 -9.05
N ASN A 65 13.84 3.79 -9.01
CA ASN A 65 14.23 4.88 -9.87
C ASN A 65 14.32 4.37 -11.33
N VAL A 66 13.68 5.10 -12.24
CA VAL A 66 13.82 4.92 -13.69
C VAL A 66 14.92 5.84 -14.26
N GLY A 67 15.38 6.80 -13.46
CA GLY A 67 16.52 7.67 -13.77
C GLY A 67 16.14 8.96 -14.49
N ILE A 68 14.84 9.27 -14.58
CA ILE A 68 14.30 10.54 -15.07
C ILE A 68 13.65 11.25 -13.88
N LYS A 69 14.23 12.38 -13.45
CA LYS A 69 13.84 13.03 -12.18
C LYS A 69 12.36 13.38 -12.09
N LEU A 70 11.77 13.75 -13.22
CA LEU A 70 10.35 14.08 -13.31
C LEU A 70 9.48 12.86 -13.01
N ILE A 71 9.80 11.71 -13.62
CA ILE A 71 9.08 10.45 -13.45
C ILE A 71 9.31 9.89 -12.03
N ASP A 72 10.57 9.86 -11.57
CA ASP A 72 10.90 9.41 -10.21
C ASP A 72 10.18 10.24 -9.13
N GLY A 73 9.98 11.54 -9.39
CA GLY A 73 9.22 12.43 -8.52
C GLY A 73 7.73 12.09 -8.47
N ASP A 74 7.13 11.75 -9.60
CA ASP A 74 5.73 11.31 -9.67
C ASP A 74 5.53 9.98 -8.94
N HIS A 75 6.39 9.00 -9.21
CA HIS A 75 6.33 7.69 -8.57
C HIS A 75 6.45 7.80 -7.05
N LYS A 76 7.36 8.65 -6.54
CA LYS A 76 7.47 8.95 -5.10
C LYS A 76 6.19 9.55 -4.54
N LYS A 77 5.54 10.45 -5.27
CA LYS A 77 4.26 11.02 -4.84
C LYS A 77 3.15 9.97 -4.83
N LEU A 78 3.05 9.12 -5.85
CA LEU A 78 2.09 8.01 -5.90
C LEU A 78 2.29 7.03 -4.74
N VAL A 79 3.54 6.66 -4.44
CA VAL A 79 3.91 5.86 -3.27
C VAL A 79 3.50 6.57 -1.96
N GLY A 80 3.75 7.87 -1.85
CA GLY A 80 3.33 8.66 -0.70
C GLY A 80 1.82 8.70 -0.50
N LEU A 81 1.04 8.79 -1.58
CA LEU A 81 -0.42 8.74 -1.54
C LEU A 81 -0.93 7.35 -1.14
N LEU A 82 -0.33 6.28 -1.67
CA LEU A 82 -0.62 4.90 -1.24
C LEU A 82 -0.36 4.72 0.26
N ASN A 83 0.79 5.18 0.76
CA ASN A 83 1.12 5.13 2.18
C ASN A 83 0.12 5.95 3.04
N GLN A 84 -0.42 7.06 2.51
CA GLN A 84 -1.47 7.81 3.20
C GLN A 84 -2.81 7.05 3.26
N VAL A 85 -3.19 6.34 2.20
CA VAL A 85 -4.42 5.50 2.19
C VAL A 85 -4.33 4.44 3.28
N ILE A 86 -3.22 3.70 3.35
CA ILE A 86 -3.09 2.62 4.34
C ILE A 86 -2.98 3.15 5.76
N ASN A 87 -2.28 4.27 5.97
CA ASN A 87 -2.22 4.94 7.26
C ASN A 87 -3.63 5.37 7.72
N ALA A 88 -4.41 6.00 6.84
CA ALA A 88 -5.77 6.43 7.14
C ALA A 88 -6.69 5.25 7.47
N ALA A 89 -6.55 4.12 6.76
CA ALA A 89 -7.28 2.89 7.04
C ALA A 89 -6.91 2.28 8.42
N HIS A 90 -5.62 2.18 8.74
CA HIS A 90 -5.15 1.63 10.02
C HIS A 90 -5.53 2.46 11.24
N HIS A 91 -5.62 3.78 11.09
CA HIS A 91 -5.97 4.68 12.18
C HIS A 91 -7.46 5.01 12.25
N TYR A 92 -8.31 4.27 11.51
CA TYR A 92 -9.76 4.48 11.45
C TYR A 92 -10.12 5.95 11.23
N MET A 93 -9.35 6.64 10.37
CA MET A 93 -9.66 8.01 9.99
C MET A 93 -10.99 8.01 9.24
N GLY A 94 -11.80 9.05 9.41
CA GLY A 94 -13.17 9.06 8.89
C GLY A 94 -13.24 8.82 7.38
N ASP A 95 -14.30 8.13 6.92
CA ASP A 95 -14.51 7.72 5.54
C ASP A 95 -14.26 8.83 4.51
N ASP A 96 -14.71 10.05 4.78
CA ASP A 96 -14.55 11.20 3.88
C ASP A 96 -13.07 11.57 3.65
N TYR A 97 -12.23 11.37 4.67
CA TYR A 97 -10.79 11.60 4.57
C TYR A 97 -10.11 10.51 3.74
N VAL A 98 -10.48 9.24 3.95
CA VAL A 98 -9.93 8.14 3.14
C VAL A 98 -10.36 8.29 1.67
N LYS A 99 -11.62 8.66 1.43
CA LYS A 99 -12.17 8.94 0.10
C LYS A 99 -11.42 10.07 -0.60
N SER A 100 -11.08 11.14 0.11
CA SER A 100 -10.35 12.27 -0.49
C SER A 100 -8.92 11.89 -0.91
N ILE A 101 -8.20 11.10 -0.10
CA ILE A 101 -6.87 10.61 -0.45
C ILE A 101 -6.94 9.67 -1.65
N ILE A 102 -7.90 8.73 -1.67
CA ILE A 102 -8.07 7.84 -2.82
C ILE A 102 -8.39 8.66 -4.07
N LYS A 103 -9.28 9.64 -3.99
CA LYS A 103 -9.56 10.53 -5.13
C LYS A 103 -8.30 11.24 -5.62
N GLU A 104 -7.48 11.78 -4.72
CA GLU A 104 -6.20 12.41 -5.09
C GLU A 104 -5.26 11.40 -5.77
N LEU A 105 -5.16 10.17 -5.26
CA LEU A 105 -4.36 9.10 -5.87
C LEU A 105 -4.82 8.77 -7.29
N ILE A 106 -6.13 8.68 -7.51
CA ILE A 106 -6.73 8.44 -8.82
C ILE A 106 -6.40 9.57 -9.80
N ASP A 107 -6.68 10.81 -9.39
CA ASP A 107 -6.47 11.98 -10.23
C ASP A 107 -4.98 12.18 -10.55
N TYR A 108 -4.09 11.93 -9.58
CA TYR A 108 -2.64 12.02 -9.79
C TYR A 108 -2.09 10.89 -10.66
N THR A 109 -2.66 9.68 -10.58
CA THR A 109 -2.28 8.56 -11.46
C THR A 109 -2.57 8.89 -12.92
N LYS A 110 -3.76 9.43 -13.22
CA LYS A 110 -4.13 9.87 -14.58
C LYS A 110 -3.18 10.95 -15.10
N TYR A 111 -2.92 11.97 -14.28
CA TYR A 111 -2.00 13.05 -14.63
C TYR A 111 -0.56 12.57 -14.87
N HIS A 112 -0.10 11.59 -14.09
CA HIS A 112 1.21 10.98 -14.27
C HIS A 112 1.30 10.23 -15.61
N PHE A 113 0.30 9.39 -15.93
CA PHE A 113 0.26 8.65 -17.20
C PHE A 113 0.24 9.57 -18.41
N GLU A 114 -0.59 10.62 -18.40
CA GLU A 114 -0.62 11.61 -19.48
C GLU A 114 0.76 12.22 -19.75
N ARG A 115 1.50 12.52 -18.68
CA ARG A 115 2.84 13.12 -18.77
C ARG A 115 3.88 12.15 -19.30
N GLU A 116 3.86 10.90 -18.87
CA GLU A 116 4.74 9.86 -19.43
C GLU A 116 4.45 9.60 -20.90
N GLU A 117 3.18 9.57 -21.28
CA GLU A 117 2.75 9.38 -22.66
C GLU A 117 3.16 10.54 -23.57
N GLU A 118 3.10 11.78 -23.07
CA GLU A 118 3.65 12.95 -23.77
C GLU A 118 5.16 12.82 -23.95
N LEU A 119 5.91 12.46 -22.91
CA LEU A 119 7.36 12.23 -23.00
C LEU A 119 7.72 11.11 -23.99
N MET A 120 6.96 10.01 -23.96
CA MET A 120 7.11 8.90 -24.88
C MET A 120 6.90 9.35 -26.32
N LYS A 121 5.84 10.12 -26.58
CA LYS A 121 5.51 10.63 -27.91
C LYS A 121 6.58 11.59 -28.42
N ASP A 122 7.01 12.55 -27.60
CA ASP A 122 7.99 13.58 -27.97
C ASP A 122 9.38 12.99 -28.28
N ASN A 123 9.72 11.87 -27.64
CA ASN A 123 10.99 11.18 -27.84
C ASN A 123 10.90 9.97 -28.79
N GLY A 124 9.72 9.71 -29.37
CA GLY A 124 9.47 8.62 -30.31
C GLY A 124 9.68 7.23 -29.72
N TYR A 125 9.23 6.99 -28.48
CA TYR A 125 9.35 5.70 -27.80
C TYR A 125 8.63 4.59 -28.58
N PRO A 126 9.33 3.52 -29.00
CA PRO A 126 8.75 2.49 -29.88
C PRO A 126 7.56 1.72 -29.30
N ASP A 127 7.50 1.56 -27.97
CA ASP A 127 6.48 0.75 -27.30
C ASP A 127 5.32 1.57 -26.69
N LEU A 128 5.17 2.83 -27.12
CA LEU A 128 4.13 3.75 -26.63
C LEU A 128 2.72 3.12 -26.61
N VAL A 129 2.32 2.46 -27.68
CA VAL A 129 0.96 1.89 -27.81
C VAL A 129 0.68 0.81 -26.76
N ASN A 130 1.66 -0.05 -26.47
CA ASN A 130 1.49 -1.08 -25.45
C ASN A 130 1.52 -0.48 -24.05
N HIS A 131 2.37 0.51 -23.82
CA HIS A 131 2.43 1.24 -22.55
C HIS A 131 1.07 1.91 -22.24
N GLN A 132 0.51 2.66 -23.20
CA GLN A 132 -0.82 3.29 -23.09
C GLN A 132 -1.94 2.29 -22.80
N LYS A 133 -1.84 1.08 -23.35
CA LYS A 133 -2.81 0.02 -23.06
C LYS A 133 -2.75 -0.43 -21.60
N GLN A 134 -1.55 -0.55 -21.01
CA GLN A 134 -1.38 -0.87 -19.60
C GLN A 134 -1.99 0.23 -18.71
N HIS A 135 -1.73 1.49 -19.04
CA HIS A 135 -2.33 2.66 -18.37
C HIS A 135 -3.87 2.65 -18.45
N SER A 136 -4.42 2.41 -19.65
CA SER A 136 -5.86 2.38 -19.86
C SER A 136 -6.56 1.29 -19.05
N VAL A 137 -5.95 0.11 -18.96
CA VAL A 137 -6.46 -0.99 -18.12
C VAL A 137 -6.47 -0.61 -16.64
N MET A 138 -5.39 0.02 -16.16
CA MET A 138 -5.28 0.50 -14.79
C MET A 138 -6.31 1.58 -14.46
N VAL A 139 -6.49 2.55 -15.36
CA VAL A 139 -7.48 3.63 -15.21
C VAL A 139 -8.89 3.07 -15.11
N ASN A 140 -9.27 2.12 -15.97
CA ASN A 140 -10.58 1.48 -15.90
C ASN A 140 -10.79 0.77 -14.56
N GLN A 141 -9.78 0.05 -14.07
CA GLN A 141 -9.88 -0.64 -12.78
C GLN A 141 -10.04 0.34 -11.61
N ILE A 142 -9.34 1.46 -11.66
CA ILE A 142 -9.46 2.55 -10.69
C ILE A 142 -10.88 3.15 -10.69
N GLU A 143 -11.48 3.35 -11.86
CA GLU A 143 -12.83 3.91 -11.98
C GLU A 143 -13.91 2.97 -11.43
N GLU A 144 -13.73 1.65 -11.62
CA GLU A 144 -14.57 0.64 -10.98
C GLU A 144 -14.47 0.70 -9.45
N PHE A 145 -13.26 0.92 -8.91
CA PHE A 145 -13.06 1.07 -7.47
C PHE A 145 -13.70 2.34 -6.93
N SER A 146 -13.56 3.47 -7.62
CA SER A 146 -14.24 4.73 -7.26
C SER A 146 -15.75 4.52 -7.19
N SER A 147 -16.33 3.87 -8.20
CA SER A 147 -17.77 3.57 -8.26
C SER A 147 -18.22 2.65 -7.11
N LYS A 148 -17.40 1.69 -6.70
CA LYS A 148 -17.70 0.83 -5.52
C LYS A 148 -17.71 1.65 -4.23
N MET A 149 -16.75 2.55 -4.05
CA MET A 149 -16.65 3.40 -2.86
C MET A 149 -17.84 4.37 -2.70
N ASP A 150 -18.34 4.90 -3.81
CA ASP A 150 -19.51 5.79 -3.79
C ASP A 150 -20.78 5.06 -3.33
N ASN A 151 -20.91 3.76 -3.66
CA ASN A 151 -22.06 2.94 -3.32
C ASN A 151 -21.99 2.28 -1.93
N SER A 152 -20.79 1.89 -1.47
CA SER A 152 -20.60 1.07 -0.27
C SER A 152 -19.95 1.81 0.90
N GLY A 153 -19.54 3.08 0.71
CA GLY A 153 -18.66 3.76 1.67
C GLY A 153 -17.21 3.26 1.57
N CYS A 154 -16.31 3.78 2.41
CA CYS A 154 -14.94 3.23 2.50
C CYS A 154 -14.89 2.25 3.66
N GLU A 155 -15.62 1.14 3.55
CA GLU A 155 -15.38 0.01 4.45
C GLU A 155 -13.90 -0.38 4.36
N GLU A 156 -13.25 -0.61 5.51
CA GLU A 156 -11.82 -0.97 5.62
C GLU A 156 -11.41 -2.00 4.56
N LYS A 157 -12.26 -3.02 4.35
CA LYS A 157 -12.04 -4.06 3.35
C LYS A 157 -11.93 -3.53 1.91
N VAL A 158 -12.78 -2.58 1.53
CA VAL A 158 -12.76 -1.96 0.18
C VAL A 158 -11.50 -1.12 0.03
N CYS A 159 -11.18 -0.27 1.02
CA CYS A 159 -9.98 0.56 0.96
C CYS A 159 -8.70 -0.31 0.88
N MET A 160 -8.66 -1.43 1.61
CA MET A 160 -7.55 -2.41 1.56
C MET A 160 -7.43 -3.13 0.21
N GLU A 161 -8.56 -3.52 -0.40
CA GLU A 161 -8.57 -4.16 -1.73
C GLU A 161 -7.99 -3.21 -2.78
N ILE A 162 -8.41 -1.93 -2.75
CA ILE A 162 -7.91 -0.88 -3.62
C ILE A 162 -6.40 -0.69 -3.39
N TYR A 163 -5.99 -0.50 -2.14
CA TYR A 163 -4.59 -0.31 -1.78
C TYR A 163 -3.69 -1.44 -2.31
N GLN A 164 -4.05 -2.70 -2.04
CA GLN A 164 -3.25 -3.86 -2.44
C GLN A 164 -3.14 -3.96 -3.96
N TYR A 165 -4.23 -3.72 -4.69
CA TYR A 165 -4.22 -3.73 -6.15
C TYR A 165 -3.30 -2.63 -6.70
N LEU A 166 -3.49 -1.39 -6.26
CA LEU A 166 -2.73 -0.24 -6.76
C LEU A 166 -1.23 -0.37 -6.42
N ARG A 167 -0.89 -0.80 -5.20
CA ARG A 167 0.48 -1.09 -4.78
C ARG A 167 1.12 -2.13 -5.69
N GLN A 168 0.45 -3.26 -5.91
CA GLN A 168 1.01 -4.35 -6.71
C GLN A 168 1.21 -3.95 -8.16
N TRP A 169 0.24 -3.25 -8.74
CA TRP A 169 0.32 -2.76 -10.11
C TRP A 169 1.46 -1.75 -10.26
N LEU A 170 1.48 -0.72 -9.40
CA LEU A 170 2.47 0.36 -9.48
C LEU A 170 3.91 -0.16 -9.36
N LEU A 171 4.19 -0.99 -8.35
CA LEU A 171 5.55 -1.50 -8.15
C LEU A 171 6.01 -2.40 -9.31
N ASN A 172 5.11 -3.21 -9.87
CA ASN A 172 5.43 -4.02 -11.04
C ASN A 172 5.66 -3.16 -12.29
N HIS A 173 4.80 -2.18 -12.52
CA HIS A 173 4.86 -1.29 -13.68
C HIS A 173 6.16 -0.48 -13.68
N ILE A 174 6.49 0.15 -12.54
CA ILE A 174 7.74 0.91 -12.37
C ILE A 174 8.97 0.03 -12.65
N THR A 175 9.01 -1.18 -12.06
CA THR A 175 10.22 -2.01 -12.09
C THR A 175 10.46 -2.72 -13.41
N HIS A 176 9.43 -2.84 -14.26
CA HIS A 176 9.51 -3.54 -15.54
C HIS A 176 9.26 -2.60 -16.73
N THR A 177 8.10 -1.96 -16.80
CA THR A 177 7.69 -1.15 -17.95
C THR A 177 8.39 0.22 -17.93
N ASP A 178 8.27 0.98 -16.85
CA ASP A 178 8.82 2.35 -16.80
C ASP A 178 10.34 2.36 -16.78
N LYS A 179 10.94 1.27 -16.30
CA LYS A 179 12.39 1.11 -16.32
C LYS A 179 12.95 1.01 -17.74
N GLU A 180 12.22 0.37 -18.65
CA GLU A 180 12.59 0.36 -20.08
C GLU A 180 12.37 1.73 -20.73
N LEU A 181 11.32 2.44 -20.34
CA LEU A 181 11.11 3.84 -20.75
C LEU A 181 12.27 4.73 -20.29
N GLY A 182 12.66 4.65 -19.01
CA GLY A 182 13.76 5.42 -18.45
C GLY A 182 15.08 5.20 -19.20
N LYS A 183 15.44 3.93 -19.46
CA LYS A 183 16.61 3.58 -20.28
C LYS A 183 16.57 4.24 -21.66
N TYR A 184 15.42 4.21 -22.32
CA TYR A 184 15.24 4.82 -23.63
C TYR A 184 15.39 6.35 -23.57
N LEU A 185 14.72 7.02 -22.63
CA LEU A 185 14.77 8.48 -22.47
C LEU A 185 16.19 8.96 -22.14
N ILE A 186 16.92 8.24 -21.29
CA ILE A 186 18.33 8.52 -21.00
C ILE A 186 19.19 8.41 -22.28
N SER A 187 18.93 7.42 -23.13
CA SER A 187 19.63 7.27 -24.42
C SER A 187 19.36 8.42 -25.40
N LYS A 188 18.27 9.16 -25.20
CA LYS A 188 17.92 10.40 -25.93
C LYS A 188 18.45 11.68 -25.27
N GLY A 189 19.10 11.57 -24.11
CA GLY A 189 19.66 12.70 -23.37
C GLY A 189 18.69 13.39 -22.41
N VAL A 190 17.52 12.80 -22.15
CA VAL A 190 16.56 13.28 -21.15
C VAL A 190 17.07 12.95 -19.74
N LYS A 191 16.78 13.80 -18.74
CA LYS A 191 17.23 13.67 -17.35
C LYS A 191 16.14 14.03 -16.35
#